data_AF-A0A382EH90-F1
#
_entry.id   AF-A0A382EH90-F1
#
_cell.length_a   1.000
_cell.length_b   1.000
_cell.length_c   1.000
_cell.angle_alpha   90.00
_cell.angle_beta   90.00
_cell.angle_gamma   90.00
#
_symmetry.space_group_name_H-M   'P 1'
#
loop_
_entity.id
_entity.type
_entity.pdbx_description
1 polymer ?
#
loop_
_entity_poly.entity_id
_entity_poly.type
_entity_poly.pdbx_seq_one_letter_code
_entity_poly.pdbx_strand_id
1 'polypeptide(L)'
;MAKRREIAGLSRDRGDIILAGALTVLGVLDRLGIDSLTISTAGLREGVFFEHFWDDLPYPVILDARRFSVLNVARIYRYHESHANHVRFLAGGLFEQLQPLHGYGAAERELLHDVGTVIAYDGHHRHS
;
A
#
# COMPACT_ATOMS: atom_id res chain seq x y z
N MET A 1 1.43 -16.35 -33.95
CA MET A 1 1.42 -16.70 -32.51
C MET A 1 2.81 -16.67 -31.86
N ALA A 2 3.91 -16.98 -32.56
CA ALA A 2 5.26 -17.04 -31.96
C ALA A 2 5.86 -15.70 -31.45
N LYS A 3 5.56 -14.56 -32.08
CA LYS A 3 6.18 -13.25 -31.75
C LYS A 3 5.78 -12.63 -30.40
N ARG A 4 4.76 -13.14 -29.71
CA ARG A 4 4.28 -12.57 -28.43
C ARG A 4 4.92 -13.19 -27.19
N ARG A 5 5.63 -14.31 -27.35
CA ARG A 5 6.35 -15.02 -26.28
C ARG A 5 7.72 -14.39 -25.93
N GLU A 6 8.13 -13.37 -26.67
CA GLU A 6 9.44 -12.72 -26.54
C GLU A 6 9.37 -11.34 -25.85
N ILE A 7 8.20 -10.94 -25.35
CA ILE A 7 8.08 -9.72 -24.55
C ILE A 7 8.78 -9.95 -23.20
N ALA A 8 9.85 -9.19 -22.95
CA ALA A 8 10.61 -9.26 -21.71
C ALA A 8 9.68 -9.03 -20.50
N GLY A 9 9.73 -9.95 -19.52
CA GLY A 9 8.88 -9.90 -18.32
C GLY A 9 7.51 -10.57 -18.45
N LEU A 10 7.09 -11.00 -19.65
CA LEU A 10 5.85 -11.75 -19.84
C LEU A 10 6.10 -13.26 -19.70
N SER A 11 5.38 -13.92 -18.79
CA SER A 11 5.44 -15.38 -18.70
C SER A 11 4.84 -16.02 -19.96
N ARG A 12 5.42 -17.12 -20.43
CA ARG A 12 5.00 -17.79 -21.68
C ARG A 12 3.52 -18.18 -21.68
N ASP A 13 2.97 -18.51 -20.51
CA ASP A 13 1.56 -18.88 -20.33
C ASP A 13 0.58 -17.71 -20.52
N ARG A 14 1.07 -16.48 -20.44
CA ARG A 14 0.25 -15.26 -20.64
C ARG A 14 0.30 -14.72 -22.07
N GLY A 15 1.20 -15.24 -22.91
CA GLY A 15 1.43 -14.74 -24.28
C GLY A 15 0.19 -14.76 -25.17
N ASP A 16 -0.72 -15.71 -24.95
CA ASP A 16 -1.90 -15.90 -25.79
C ASP A 16 -3.10 -15.04 -25.35
N ILE A 17 -3.15 -14.63 -24.07
CA ILE A 17 -4.26 -13.86 -23.50
C ILE A 17 -3.94 -12.38 -23.29
N ILE A 18 -2.66 -12.00 -23.23
CA ILE A 18 -2.25 -10.64 -22.84
C ILE A 18 -2.78 -9.56 -23.77
N LEU A 19 -2.86 -9.83 -25.08
CA LEU A 19 -3.34 -8.84 -26.05
C LEU A 19 -4.83 -8.54 -25.84
N ALA A 20 -5.64 -9.59 -25.67
CA ALA A 20 -7.07 -9.43 -25.42
C ALA A 20 -7.28 -8.64 -24.13
N GLY A 21 -6.58 -9.01 -23.06
CA GLY A 21 -6.64 -8.27 -21.79
C GLY A 21 -6.22 -6.81 -21.91
N ALA A 22 -5.13 -6.52 -22.63
CA ALA A 22 -4.66 -5.15 -22.86
C ALA A 22 -5.67 -4.31 -23.64
N LEU A 23 -6.28 -4.85 -24.70
CA LEU A 23 -7.32 -4.17 -25.47
C LEU A 23 -8.59 -3.92 -24.63
N THR A 24 -8.97 -4.88 -23.78
CA THR A 24 -10.09 -4.70 -22.86
C THR A 24 -9.83 -3.56 -21.88
N VAL A 25 -8.65 -3.53 -21.24
CA VAL A 25 -8.28 -2.45 -20.31
C VAL A 25 -8.25 -1.11 -21.02
N LEU A 26 -7.63 -1.03 -22.21
CA LEU A 26 -7.57 0.20 -22.99
C LEU A 26 -8.97 0.72 -23.35
N GLY A 27 -9.86 -0.16 -23.80
CA GLY A 27 -11.24 0.22 -24.12
C GLY A 27 -12.02 0.74 -22.90
N VAL A 28 -11.76 0.21 -21.70
CA VAL A 28 -12.36 0.72 -20.46
C VAL A 28 -11.79 2.10 -20.11
N LEU A 29 -10.47 2.29 -20.21
CA LEU A 29 -9.81 3.58 -19.96
C LEU A 29 -10.33 4.66 -20.91
N ASP A 30 -10.38 4.38 -22.21
CA ASP A 30 -10.91 5.29 -23.24
C ASP A 30 -12.38 5.65 -22.97
N ARG A 31 -13.19 4.66 -22.58
CA ARG A 31 -14.61 4.87 -22.32
C ARG A 31 -14.87 5.74 -21.08
N LEU A 32 -14.02 5.62 -20.07
CA LEU A 32 -14.09 6.39 -18.84
C LEU A 32 -13.34 7.73 -18.93
N GLY A 33 -12.51 7.94 -19.95
CA GLY A 33 -11.67 9.14 -20.11
C GLY A 33 -10.58 9.22 -19.05
N ILE A 34 -9.98 8.08 -18.69
CA ILE A 34 -8.95 7.98 -17.64
C ILE A 34 -7.61 7.58 -18.26
N ASP A 35 -6.54 8.28 -17.88
CA ASP A 35 -5.20 8.09 -18.47
C ASP A 35 -4.28 7.18 -17.65
N SER A 36 -4.69 6.80 -16.43
CA SER A 36 -3.87 5.97 -15.53
C SER A 36 -4.70 4.96 -14.76
N LEU A 37 -4.06 3.85 -14.40
CA LEU A 37 -4.68 2.79 -13.61
C LEU A 37 -3.68 2.34 -12.54
N THR A 38 -4.18 2.11 -11.33
CA THR A 38 -3.39 1.54 -10.23
C THR A 38 -3.67 0.05 -10.15
N ILE A 39 -2.63 -0.77 -10.23
CA ILE A 39 -2.76 -2.22 -10.10
C ILE A 39 -2.89 -2.59 -8.62
N SER A 40 -3.99 -3.23 -8.26
CA SER A 40 -4.16 -3.88 -6.95
C SER A 40 -3.64 -5.32 -7.01
N THR A 41 -2.90 -5.74 -5.98
CA THR A 41 -2.54 -7.15 -5.79
C THR A 41 -3.64 -7.95 -5.10
N ALA A 42 -4.58 -7.28 -4.43
CA ALA A 42 -5.77 -7.90 -3.85
C ALA A 42 -6.88 -7.99 -4.90
N GLY A 43 -7.54 -9.15 -4.97
CA GLY A 43 -8.66 -9.42 -5.86
C GLY A 43 -9.83 -10.04 -5.11
N LEU A 44 -10.63 -10.83 -5.82
CA LEU A 44 -11.86 -11.41 -5.28
C LEU A 44 -11.60 -12.34 -4.08
N ARG A 45 -10.48 -13.06 -4.08
CA ARG A 45 -10.12 -14.00 -3.00
C ARG A 45 -9.96 -13.27 -1.67
N GLU A 46 -9.23 -12.15 -1.68
CA GLU A 46 -9.02 -11.32 -0.49
C GLU A 46 -10.36 -10.71 -0.05
N GLY A 47 -11.21 -10.31 -0.98
CA GLY A 47 -12.57 -9.82 -0.68
C GLY A 47 -13.40 -10.85 0.09
N VAL A 48 -13.48 -12.09 -0.41
CA VAL A 48 -14.20 -13.19 0.26
C VAL A 48 -13.58 -13.53 1.62
N PHE A 49 -12.24 -13.48 1.72
CA PHE A 49 -11.57 -13.67 3.00
C PHE A 49 -11.99 -12.62 4.03
N PHE A 50 -11.97 -11.32 3.67
CA PHE A 50 -12.34 -10.25 4.60
C PHE A 50 -13.83 -10.24 4.94
N GLU A 51 -14.70 -10.61 3.99
CA GLU A 51 -16.14 -10.79 4.24
C GLU A 51 -16.38 -11.83 5.33
N HIS A 52 -15.67 -12.96 5.29
CA HIS A 52 -15.79 -14.00 6.31
C HIS A 52 -15.05 -13.66 7.61
N PHE A 53 -13.86 -13.05 7.52
CA PHE A 53 -13.02 -12.74 8.68
C PHE A 53 -13.61 -11.62 9.56
N TRP A 54 -14.43 -10.75 8.98
CA TRP A 54 -15.13 -9.67 9.67
C TRP A 54 -16.64 -9.77 9.53
N ASP A 55 -17.18 -11.00 9.56
CA ASP A 55 -18.61 -11.26 9.47
C ASP A 55 -19.45 -10.59 10.58
N ASP A 56 -18.83 -10.33 11.74
CA ASP A 56 -19.41 -9.57 12.84
C ASP A 56 -19.54 -8.05 12.57
N LEU A 57 -18.89 -7.52 11.53
CA LEU A 57 -18.96 -6.10 11.17
C LEU A 57 -20.09 -5.84 10.16
N PRO A 58 -20.92 -4.80 10.36
CA PRO A 58 -21.99 -4.45 9.41
C PRO A 58 -21.46 -4.05 8.01
N TYR A 59 -20.18 -3.71 7.91
CA TYR A 59 -19.50 -3.41 6.65
C TYR A 59 -18.04 -3.89 6.69
N PRO A 60 -17.74 -5.12 6.21
CA PRO A 60 -16.40 -5.73 6.31
C PRO A 60 -15.44 -5.20 5.23
N VAL A 61 -15.30 -3.88 5.13
CA VAL A 61 -14.44 -3.22 4.14
C VAL A 61 -13.34 -2.43 4.82
N ILE A 62 -12.12 -2.59 4.30
CA ILE A 62 -10.96 -1.83 4.73
C ILE A 62 -11.07 -0.41 4.17
N LEU A 63 -11.34 0.56 5.04
CA LEU A 63 -11.47 1.97 4.64
C LEU A 63 -10.13 2.60 4.22
N ASP A 64 -9.03 2.20 4.86
CA ASP A 64 -7.67 2.65 4.55
C ASP A 64 -6.73 1.45 4.47
N ALA A 65 -6.52 0.96 3.23
CA ALA A 65 -5.69 -0.21 2.96
C ALA A 65 -4.23 -0.01 3.37
N ARG A 66 -3.70 1.22 3.25
CA ARG A 66 -2.32 1.54 3.63
C ARG A 66 -2.17 1.50 5.14
N ARG A 67 -3.01 2.21 5.89
CA ARG A 67 -2.99 2.21 7.35
C ARG A 67 -3.19 0.81 7.91
N PHE A 68 -4.13 0.04 7.33
CA PHE A 68 -4.34 -1.35 7.70
C PHE A 68 -3.07 -2.18 7.50
N SER A 69 -2.41 -2.05 6.35
CA SER A 69 -1.18 -2.78 6.04
C SER A 69 -0.02 -2.42 6.98
N VAL A 70 0.19 -1.12 7.25
CA VAL A 70 1.24 -0.63 8.16
C VAL A 70 1.03 -1.15 9.58
N LEU A 71 -0.21 -1.06 10.10
CA LEU A 71 -0.54 -1.58 11.42
C LEU A 71 -0.45 -3.10 11.48
N ASN A 72 -0.83 -3.81 10.42
CA ASN A 72 -0.73 -5.26 10.35
C ASN A 72 0.74 -5.71 10.45
N VAL A 73 1.64 -5.06 9.69
CA VAL A 73 3.09 -5.31 9.77
C VAL A 73 3.61 -5.05 11.19
N ALA A 74 3.29 -3.91 11.79
CA ALA A 74 3.76 -3.60 13.12
C ALA A 74 3.24 -4.57 14.19
N ARG A 75 1.99 -5.04 14.07
CA ARG A 75 1.43 -6.07 14.94
C ARG A 75 2.14 -7.42 14.77
N ILE A 76 2.47 -7.82 13.54
CA ILE A 76 3.27 -9.03 13.27
C ILE A 76 4.61 -8.97 14.00
N TYR A 77 5.26 -7.80 13.99
CA TYR A 77 6.54 -7.58 14.67
C TYR A 77 6.41 -7.16 16.15
N ARG A 78 5.19 -7.18 16.72
CA ARG A 78 4.91 -6.85 18.13
C ARG A 78 5.51 -5.50 18.56
N TYR A 79 5.26 -4.48 17.75
CA TYR A 79 5.73 -3.13 18.04
C TYR A 79 5.26 -2.61 19.42
N HIS A 80 6.07 -1.75 20.04
CA HIS A 80 5.73 -1.13 21.32
C HIS A 80 4.82 0.09 21.09
N GLU A 81 3.51 -0.13 21.13
CA GLU A 81 2.50 0.87 20.73
C GLU A 81 2.65 2.24 21.42
N SER A 82 2.91 2.27 22.72
CA SER A 82 3.07 3.55 23.43
C SER A 82 4.35 4.30 23.02
N HIS A 83 5.42 3.58 22.68
CA HIS A 83 6.66 4.19 22.18
C HIS A 83 6.45 4.71 20.75
N ALA A 84 5.88 3.88 19.88
CA ALA A 84 5.53 4.23 18.52
C ALA A 84 4.65 5.49 18.44
N ASN A 85 3.61 5.55 19.27
CA ASN A 85 2.74 6.72 19.36
C ASN A 85 3.47 7.96 19.89
N HIS A 86 4.38 7.79 20.85
CA HIS A 86 5.18 8.89 21.37
C HIS A 86 6.15 9.45 20.31
N VAL A 87 6.85 8.59 19.57
CA VAL A 87 7.73 9.01 18.46
C VAL A 87 6.93 9.71 17.38
N ARG A 88 5.78 9.16 16.98
CA ARG A 88 4.87 9.80 16.01
C ARG A 88 4.44 11.19 16.46
N PHE A 89 4.09 11.35 17.74
CA PHE A 89 3.69 12.65 18.30
C PHE A 89 4.82 13.68 18.22
N LEU A 90 6.03 13.30 18.66
CA LEU A 90 7.19 14.20 18.64
C LEU A 90 7.61 14.56 17.20
N ALA A 91 7.67 13.56 16.30
CA ALA A 91 8.02 13.78 14.90
C ALA A 91 7.02 14.69 14.18
N GLY A 92 5.71 14.52 14.44
CA GLY A 92 4.68 15.40 13.92
C GLY A 92 4.81 16.83 14.44
N GLY A 93 5.09 17.00 15.74
CA GLY A 93 5.33 18.32 16.33
C GLY A 93 6.54 19.03 15.73
N LEU A 94 7.66 18.32 15.54
CA LEU A 94 8.85 18.87 14.88
C LEU A 94 8.58 19.26 13.43
N PHE A 95 7.84 18.44 12.69
CA PHE A 95 7.47 18.74 11.30
C PHE A 95 6.61 20.01 11.21
N GLU A 96 5.64 20.18 12.11
CA GLU A 96 4.81 21.39 12.12
C GLU A 96 5.61 22.64 12.49
N GLN A 97 6.52 22.54 13.47
CA GLN A 97 7.36 23.66 13.91
C GLN A 97 8.40 24.08 12.88
N LEU A 98 8.92 23.14 12.09
CA LEU A 98 9.97 23.38 11.09
C LEU A 98 9.39 23.64 9.69
N GLN A 99 8.06 23.73 9.55
CA GLN A 99 7.39 24.00 8.27
C GLN A 99 7.98 25.19 7.50
N PRO A 100 8.34 26.33 8.15
CA PRO A 100 8.94 27.46 7.44
C PRO A 100 10.31 27.17 6.82
N LEU A 101 11.03 26.13 7.30
CA LEU A 101 12.36 25.77 6.82
C LEU A 101 12.31 24.76 5.68
N HIS A 102 11.40 23.78 5.73
CA HIS A 102 11.36 22.70 4.76
C HIS A 102 10.27 22.86 3.69
N GLY A 103 9.20 23.62 3.94
CA GLY A 103 8.13 23.86 2.97
C GLY A 103 7.25 22.64 2.60
N TYR A 104 7.56 21.45 3.10
CA TYR A 104 6.77 20.23 2.90
C TYR A 104 5.32 20.30 3.41
N GLY A 105 4.46 19.46 2.82
CA GLY A 105 3.01 19.49 2.99
C GLY A 105 2.44 18.21 3.61
N ALA A 106 1.16 17.96 3.31
CA ALA A 106 0.41 16.86 3.92
C ALA A 106 0.96 15.47 3.55
N ALA A 107 1.51 15.32 2.34
CA ALA A 107 2.05 14.04 1.87
C ALA A 107 3.26 13.60 2.69
N GLU A 108 4.20 14.51 2.97
CA GLU A 108 5.38 14.22 3.78
C GLU A 108 5.02 14.02 5.25
N ARG A 109 4.04 14.77 5.76
CA ARG A 109 3.49 14.57 7.11
C ARG A 109 2.89 13.18 7.27
N GLU A 110 2.28 12.65 6.22
CA GLU A 110 1.69 11.32 6.20
C GLU A 110 2.75 10.22 6.32
N LEU A 111 3.96 10.42 5.77
CA LEU A 111 5.07 9.48 5.96
C LEU A 111 5.54 9.40 7.42
N LEU A 112 5.49 10.53 8.15
CA LEU A 112 5.81 10.57 9.58
C LEU A 112 4.73 9.93 10.45
N HIS A 113 3.51 9.79 9.94
CA HIS A 113 2.48 9.01 10.63
C HIS A 113 2.88 7.54 10.74
N ASP A 114 3.48 7.01 9.67
CA ASP A 114 3.82 5.60 9.56
C ASP A 114 5.17 5.27 10.22
N VAL A 115 6.07 6.25 10.38
CA VAL A 115 7.40 6.05 10.98
C VAL A 115 7.34 5.55 12.43
N GLY A 116 6.40 6.06 13.24
CA GLY A 116 6.24 5.61 14.63
C GLY A 116 5.92 4.12 14.71
N THR A 117 5.15 3.63 13.75
CA THR A 117 4.70 2.23 13.65
C THR A 117 5.85 1.28 13.28
N VAL A 118 6.90 1.79 12.63
CA VAL A 118 8.09 1.05 12.18
C VAL A 118 9.22 1.07 13.23
N ILE A 119 9.33 2.14 14.03
CA ILE A 119 10.39 2.31 15.05
C ILE A 119 10.04 1.53 16.33
N ALA A 120 9.87 0.22 16.19
CA ALA A 120 10.00 -0.73 17.29
C ALA A 120 10.96 -1.82 16.82
N TYR A 121 12.25 -1.50 16.87
CA TYR A 121 13.33 -2.45 16.57
C TYR A 121 14.38 -2.32 17.67
N ASP A 122 14.29 -3.19 18.67
CA ASP A 122 15.39 -3.45 19.58
C ASP A 122 16.59 -3.96 18.75
N GLY A 123 17.69 -3.18 18.69
CA GLY A 123 19.01 -3.70 18.30
C GLY A 123 19.56 -3.41 16.89
N HIS A 124 19.12 -2.36 16.19
CA HIS A 124 19.60 -2.02 14.84
C HIS A 124 21.07 -1.49 14.73
N HIS A 125 21.91 -1.61 15.76
CA HIS A 125 23.33 -1.24 15.65
C HIS A 125 24.20 -2.33 14.98
N ARG A 126 23.64 -3.49 14.62
CA ARG A 126 24.41 -4.62 14.05
C ARG A 126 24.15 -4.95 12.58
N HIS A 127 23.14 -4.37 11.93
CA HIS A 127 22.75 -4.77 10.57
C HIS A 127 22.31 -3.60 9.65
N SER A 128 22.84 -2.40 9.85
CA SER A 128 22.86 -1.35 8.81
C SER A 128 24.14 -1.43 7.99
#